data_AF-A0A261QC58-F1
#
_entry.id   AF-A0A261QC58-F1
#
_cell.length_a   1.000
_cell.length_b   1.000
_cell.length_c   1.000
_cell.angle_alpha   90.00
_cell.angle_beta   90.00
_cell.angle_gamma   90.00
#
_symmetry.space_group_name_H-M   'P 1'
#
loop_
_entity.id
_entity.type
_entity.pdbx_description
1 polymer ?
#
loop_
_entity_poly.entity_id
_entity_poly.type
_entity_poly.pdbx_seq_one_letter_code
_entity_poly.pdbx_strand_id
1 'polypeptide(L)'
;MLNQNNFLRWFNQPGTESGLLPRPFIGDGKSKEGPALVVLIPGETYSYYVNAATMPTGDWKLLNGAGVEVSGVNHTLSEITFLAGKHGYGSFSLSGNVKPGVYRIKSGNLYSNVVEVMATADAERYSRVFSFKSPNKLLDFYWPYLPVDYRQAFRLKCNLTDQQPEHDKEVYREATTGRTRNFKSFPRWFYKINFLETEPDNCRALAVMLECDELYIAGKRVSFKSGLKLNTSLTTTYVNSECEVYDDDFTALNYC
;
A
#
# COMPACT_ATOMS: atom_id res chain seq x y z
N MET A 1 -12.61 -14.41 -6.62
CA MET A 1 -11.58 -13.56 -6.02
C MET A 1 -12.05 -13.17 -4.64
N LEU A 2 -11.14 -13.13 -3.66
CA LEU A 2 -11.38 -12.75 -2.27
C LEU A 2 -10.57 -11.50 -1.95
N ASN A 3 -11.09 -10.64 -1.07
CA ASN A 3 -10.37 -9.46 -0.55
C ASN A 3 -10.04 -8.38 -1.61
N GLN A 4 -10.93 -8.15 -2.58
CA GLN A 4 -10.69 -7.30 -3.78
C GLN A 4 -10.18 -5.88 -3.49
N ASN A 5 -10.51 -5.31 -2.33
CA ASN A 5 -10.13 -3.96 -1.92
C ASN A 5 -8.85 -3.91 -1.07
N ASN A 6 -8.02 -4.96 -1.16
CA ASN A 6 -6.80 -5.11 -0.37
C ASN A 6 -5.56 -5.33 -1.25
N PHE A 7 -4.38 -5.10 -0.69
CA PHE A 7 -3.09 -5.35 -1.34
C PHE A 7 -2.76 -6.83 -1.44
N LEU A 8 -3.25 -7.64 -0.49
CA LEU A 8 -3.17 -9.11 -0.54
C LEU A 8 -4.55 -9.71 -0.86
N ARG A 9 -4.72 -10.09 -2.11
CA ARG A 9 -5.94 -10.68 -2.69
C ARG A 9 -5.75 -12.18 -2.88
N TRP A 10 -6.83 -12.95 -2.78
CA TRP A 10 -6.78 -14.41 -2.94
C TRP A 10 -7.68 -14.95 -4.06
N PHE A 11 -7.23 -16.01 -4.71
CA PHE A 11 -7.86 -16.61 -5.88
C PHE A 11 -7.88 -18.14 -5.75
N ASN A 12 -8.98 -18.79 -6.15
CA ASN A 12 -9.11 -20.26 -6.12
C ASN A 12 -8.30 -20.98 -7.21
N GLN A 13 -7.85 -20.23 -8.21
CA GLN A 13 -6.96 -20.70 -9.25
C GLN A 13 -5.87 -19.64 -9.41
N PRO A 14 -4.65 -20.03 -9.79
CA PRO A 14 -3.68 -19.05 -10.23
C PRO A 14 -4.29 -18.29 -11.41
N GLY A 15 -4.55 -16.98 -11.25
CA GLY A 15 -5.23 -16.20 -12.28
C GLY A 15 -4.49 -16.24 -13.62
N THR A 16 -5.25 -16.14 -14.72
CA THR A 16 -4.79 -15.92 -16.11
C THR A 16 -4.04 -14.60 -16.31
N GLU A 17 -3.89 -13.80 -15.26
CA GLU A 17 -2.89 -12.73 -15.13
C GLU A 17 -1.44 -13.24 -15.31
N SER A 18 -1.25 -14.55 -15.48
CA SER A 18 -0.05 -15.19 -16.02
C SER A 18 0.19 -14.93 -17.52
N GLY A 19 -0.06 -13.72 -18.01
CA GLY A 19 0.72 -13.26 -19.17
C GLY A 19 2.13 -13.07 -18.64
N LEU A 20 3.04 -14.03 -18.89
CA LEU A 20 4.47 -13.99 -18.59
C LEU A 20 4.85 -12.89 -17.60
N LEU A 21 4.91 -13.20 -16.28
CA LEU A 21 5.30 -12.26 -15.21
C LEU A 21 6.25 -11.20 -15.80
N PRO A 22 5.80 -9.94 -15.98
CA PRO A 22 6.56 -8.96 -16.74
C PRO A 22 7.98 -8.95 -16.21
N ARG A 23 8.91 -9.14 -17.14
CA ARG A 23 10.34 -9.21 -16.85
C ARG A 23 10.67 -8.05 -15.91
N PRO A 24 11.47 -8.25 -14.85
CA PRO A 24 12.06 -7.11 -14.17
C PRO A 24 12.83 -6.35 -15.27
N PHE A 25 12.39 -5.14 -15.61
CA PHE A 25 13.14 -4.29 -16.52
C PHE A 25 14.50 -4.03 -15.86
N ILE A 26 15.49 -4.81 -16.29
CA ILE A 26 16.90 -4.55 -16.09
C ILE A 26 17.30 -3.72 -17.31
N GLY A 27 17.45 -2.41 -17.10
CA GLY A 27 17.98 -1.48 -18.09
C GLY A 27 17.48 -0.07 -17.82
N ASP A 28 18.40 0.84 -17.51
CA ASP A 28 18.20 2.30 -17.46
C ASP A 28 17.66 2.95 -16.18
N GLY A 29 18.10 2.47 -15.01
CA GLY A 29 18.27 3.34 -13.82
C GLY A 29 17.04 4.10 -13.31
N LYS A 30 15.83 3.71 -13.72
CA LYS A 30 14.55 4.29 -13.34
C LYS A 30 13.59 3.11 -13.18
N SER A 31 13.15 2.88 -11.94
CA SER A 31 12.16 1.88 -11.48
C SER A 31 12.32 0.43 -11.96
N LYS A 32 12.41 -0.52 -11.03
CA LYS A 32 12.11 -1.93 -11.31
C LYS A 32 10.60 -2.08 -11.57
N GLU A 33 10.25 -1.82 -12.82
CA GLU A 33 8.91 -1.83 -13.40
C GLU A 33 8.38 -3.28 -13.49
N GLY A 34 7.11 -3.45 -13.10
CA GLY A 34 6.47 -4.75 -12.92
C GLY A 34 5.18 -4.64 -12.08
N PRO A 35 4.17 -5.50 -12.33
CA PRO A 35 2.79 -5.31 -11.86
C PRO A 35 2.58 -5.52 -10.35
N ALA A 36 3.56 -6.13 -9.69
CA ALA A 36 3.51 -6.47 -8.28
C ALA A 36 3.72 -5.24 -7.41
N LEU A 37 2.63 -4.60 -6.96
CA LEU A 37 2.71 -3.43 -6.08
C LEU A 37 3.31 -3.74 -4.70
N VAL A 38 3.01 -4.92 -4.14
CA VAL A 38 3.50 -5.35 -2.83
C VAL A 38 4.91 -5.91 -2.96
N VAL A 39 5.82 -5.36 -2.16
CA VAL A 39 7.19 -5.83 -2.02
C VAL A 39 7.33 -6.61 -0.72
N LEU A 40 8.00 -7.75 -0.81
CA LEU A 40 8.40 -8.56 0.33
C LEU A 40 9.92 -8.54 0.47
N ILE A 41 10.39 -8.35 1.70
CA ILE A 41 11.80 -8.46 2.07
C ILE A 41 11.93 -9.62 3.07
N PRO A 42 12.85 -10.57 2.85
CA PRO A 42 13.18 -11.58 3.86
C PRO A 42 13.44 -10.97 5.24
N GLY A 43 12.76 -11.47 6.27
CA GLY A 43 12.87 -10.98 7.65
C GLY A 43 11.96 -9.80 8.02
N GLU A 44 11.34 -9.10 7.06
CA GLU A 44 10.28 -8.14 7.37
C GLU A 44 8.95 -8.87 7.67
N THR A 45 8.18 -8.32 8.60
CA THR A 45 6.85 -8.82 8.95
C THR A 45 5.79 -7.83 8.46
N TYR A 46 4.79 -8.36 7.77
CA TYR A 46 3.67 -7.61 7.21
C TYR A 46 2.39 -7.98 7.95
N SER A 47 1.50 -7.01 8.13
CA SER A 47 0.21 -7.23 8.78
C SER A 47 -0.90 -7.14 7.73
N TYR A 48 -1.76 -8.16 7.68
CA TYR A 48 -2.77 -8.30 6.66
C TYR A 48 -4.13 -8.60 7.27
N TYR A 49 -5.17 -8.19 6.56
CA TYR A 49 -6.55 -8.51 6.84
C TYR A 49 -7.12 -9.31 5.68
N VAL A 50 -7.95 -10.29 5.98
CA VAL A 50 -8.66 -11.09 4.98
C VAL A 50 -10.14 -11.14 5.33
N ASN A 51 -10.98 -10.68 4.41
CA ASN A 51 -12.40 -10.96 4.45
C ASN A 51 -12.72 -12.07 3.44
N ALA A 52 -13.07 -13.26 3.94
CA ALA A 52 -13.38 -14.40 3.11
C ALA A 52 -14.33 -15.37 3.83
N ALA A 53 -15.24 -15.98 3.07
CA ALA A 53 -16.08 -17.07 3.56
C ALA A 53 -15.25 -18.30 3.98
N THR A 54 -14.14 -18.55 3.27
CA THR A 54 -13.15 -19.58 3.59
C THR A 54 -11.82 -18.90 3.85
N MET A 55 -11.29 -19.06 5.06
CA MET A 55 -10.00 -18.50 5.45
C MET A 55 -8.84 -19.24 4.78
N PRO A 56 -7.70 -18.57 4.50
CA PRO A 56 -6.46 -19.24 4.19
C PRO A 56 -6.06 -20.15 5.37
N THR A 57 -5.92 -21.45 5.14
CA THR A 57 -5.60 -22.44 6.18
C THR A 57 -4.34 -23.23 5.82
N GLY A 58 -3.69 -23.80 6.84
CA GLY A 58 -2.49 -24.61 6.68
C GLY A 58 -1.27 -23.79 6.32
N ASP A 59 -0.18 -24.46 5.95
CA ASP A 59 1.09 -23.79 5.68
C ASP A 59 1.01 -22.87 4.46
N TRP A 60 1.55 -21.66 4.61
CA TRP A 60 1.70 -20.72 3.52
C TRP A 60 3.03 -20.95 2.81
N LYS A 61 3.00 -20.90 1.48
CA LYS A 61 4.12 -21.24 0.60
C LYS A 61 4.35 -20.13 -0.41
N LEU A 62 5.61 -19.86 -0.73
CA LEU A 62 5.97 -18.93 -1.79
C LEU A 62 6.27 -19.72 -3.06
N LEU A 63 5.54 -19.42 -4.13
CA LEU A 63 5.68 -20.06 -5.44
C LEU A 63 6.34 -19.13 -6.44
N ASN A 64 7.24 -19.67 -7.27
CA ASN A 64 7.77 -18.96 -8.43
C ASN A 64 6.80 -18.97 -9.61
N GLY A 65 7.19 -18.34 -10.72
CA GLY A 65 6.39 -18.31 -11.95
C GLY A 65 6.11 -19.67 -12.61
N ALA A 66 6.87 -20.72 -12.25
CA ALA A 66 6.60 -22.10 -12.69
C ALA A 66 5.64 -22.85 -11.74
N GLY A 67 5.16 -22.19 -10.67
CA GLY A 67 4.32 -22.80 -9.65
C GLY A 67 5.07 -23.68 -8.66
N VAL A 68 6.41 -23.68 -8.70
CA VAL A 68 7.26 -24.46 -7.78
C VAL A 68 7.46 -23.69 -6.49
N GLU A 69 7.34 -24.38 -5.37
CA GLU A 69 7.62 -23.85 -4.04
C GLU A 69 9.10 -23.50 -3.88
N VAL A 70 9.36 -22.28 -3.44
CA VAL A 70 10.72 -21.74 -3.26
C VAL A 70 11.04 -21.53 -1.79
N SER A 71 10.04 -21.22 -0.97
CA SER A 71 10.20 -21.08 0.48
C SER A 71 8.85 -21.20 1.20
N GLY A 72 8.90 -21.48 2.51
CA GLY A 72 7.76 -21.31 3.40
C GLY A 72 7.50 -19.83 3.72
N VAL A 73 6.27 -19.52 4.09
CA VAL A 73 5.87 -18.21 4.61
C VAL A 73 5.38 -18.42 6.03
N ASN A 74 6.10 -17.85 6.99
CA ASN A 74 5.66 -17.84 8.38
C ASN A 74 4.44 -16.94 8.47
N HIS A 75 3.37 -17.40 9.11
CA HIS A 75 2.15 -16.61 9.22
C HIS A 75 1.45 -16.86 10.54
N THR A 76 0.66 -15.87 10.93
CA THR A 76 -0.35 -15.95 11.98
C THR A 76 -1.70 -15.57 11.36
N LEU A 77 -2.77 -16.19 11.85
CA LEU A 77 -4.13 -15.84 11.47
C LEU A 77 -5.03 -15.98 12.70
N SER A 78 -5.67 -14.88 13.08
CA SER A 78 -6.73 -14.83 14.08
C SER A 78 -8.06 -14.63 13.35
N GLU A 79 -9.06 -15.41 13.70
CA GLU A 79 -10.41 -15.31 13.13
C GLU A 79 -11.36 -14.55 14.06
N ILE A 80 -12.22 -13.73 13.45
CA ILE A 80 -13.37 -13.09 14.07
C ILE A 80 -14.60 -13.56 13.31
N THR A 81 -15.60 -14.07 14.03
CA THR A 81 -16.86 -14.52 13.44
C THR A 81 -17.95 -13.50 13.72
N PHE A 82 -18.63 -13.04 12.67
CA PHE A 82 -19.85 -12.24 12.75
C PHE A 82 -21.03 -13.02 12.19
N LEU A 83 -22.25 -12.54 12.46
CA LEU A 83 -23.47 -13.11 11.88
C LEU A 83 -23.44 -13.13 10.33
N ALA A 84 -22.75 -12.15 9.72
CA ALA A 84 -22.65 -11.98 8.28
C ALA A 84 -21.43 -12.69 7.63
N GLY A 85 -20.56 -13.34 8.41
CA GLY A 85 -19.38 -14.02 7.84
C GLY A 85 -18.18 -14.07 8.79
N LYS A 86 -17.07 -14.61 8.27
CA LYS A 86 -15.78 -14.71 8.97
C LYS A 86 -14.79 -13.69 8.44
N HIS A 87 -14.01 -13.12 9.35
CA HIS A 87 -12.95 -12.18 9.05
C HIS A 87 -11.67 -12.64 9.72
N GLY A 88 -10.54 -12.41 9.08
CA GLY A 88 -9.24 -12.84 9.53
C GLY A 88 -8.28 -11.67 9.57
N TYR A 89 -7.42 -11.64 10.57
CA TYR A 89 -6.30 -10.71 10.62
C TYR A 89 -5.08 -11.43 11.16
N GLY A 90 -3.91 -10.96 10.77
CA GLY A 90 -2.67 -11.53 11.28
C GLY A 90 -1.46 -10.90 10.64
N SER A 91 -0.36 -11.63 10.72
CA SER A 91 0.91 -11.21 10.15
C SER A 91 1.54 -12.34 9.35
N PHE A 92 2.41 -11.99 8.40
CA PHE A 92 3.25 -12.96 7.71
C PHE A 92 4.63 -12.40 7.43
N SER A 93 5.61 -13.30 7.29
CA SER A 93 6.98 -12.99 6.91
C SER A 93 7.55 -14.10 6.04
N LEU A 94 8.46 -13.74 5.13
CA LEU A 94 9.16 -14.72 4.33
C LEU A 94 10.20 -15.45 5.20
N SER A 95 10.18 -16.78 5.14
CA SER A 95 11.23 -17.59 5.76
C SER A 95 12.45 -17.66 4.83
N GLY A 96 13.65 -17.57 5.42
CA GLY A 96 14.93 -17.79 4.72
C GLY A 96 15.31 -16.75 3.66
N ASN A 97 16.43 -17.00 2.98
CA ASN A 97 16.98 -16.12 1.94
C ASN A 97 16.34 -16.43 0.57
N VAL A 98 15.18 -15.80 0.31
CA VAL A 98 14.54 -15.85 -1.02
C VAL A 98 15.24 -14.89 -1.96
N LYS A 99 15.56 -15.35 -3.18
CA LYS A 99 16.17 -14.49 -4.21
C LYS A 99 15.19 -13.41 -4.68
N PRO A 100 15.67 -12.23 -5.08
CA PRO A 100 14.81 -11.23 -5.70
C PRO A 100 14.12 -11.75 -6.95
N GLY A 101 12.86 -11.38 -7.14
CA GLY A 101 12.04 -11.87 -8.24
C GLY A 101 10.56 -11.73 -7.97
N VAL A 102 9.75 -12.31 -8.85
CA VAL A 102 8.30 -12.18 -8.82
C VAL A 102 7.67 -13.52 -8.44
N TYR A 103 6.76 -13.49 -7.47
CA TYR A 103 6.25 -14.68 -6.78
C TYR A 103 4.75 -14.58 -6.49
N ARG A 104 4.16 -15.68 -6.00
CA ARG A 104 2.82 -15.74 -5.41
C ARG A 104 2.87 -16.48 -4.08
N ILE A 105 2.05 -16.07 -3.13
CA ILE A 105 1.81 -16.80 -1.88
C ILE A 105 0.68 -17.81 -2.15
N LYS A 106 0.82 -19.03 -1.66
CA LYS A 106 -0.20 -20.09 -1.71
C LYS A 106 -0.55 -20.53 -0.29
N SER A 107 -1.83 -20.71 -0.02
CA SER A 107 -2.37 -21.29 1.21
C SER A 107 -3.51 -22.23 0.86
N GLY A 108 -3.35 -23.53 1.12
CA GLY A 108 -4.30 -24.55 0.66
C GLY A 108 -4.56 -24.46 -0.86
N ASN A 109 -5.81 -24.17 -1.24
CA ASN A 109 -6.23 -23.98 -2.64
C ASN A 109 -6.23 -22.50 -3.09
N LEU A 110 -5.85 -21.58 -2.21
CA LEU A 110 -5.82 -20.15 -2.48
C LEU A 110 -4.43 -19.71 -2.95
N TYR A 111 -4.43 -18.88 -3.98
CA TYR A 111 -3.26 -18.22 -4.56
C TYR A 111 -3.39 -16.73 -4.36
N SER A 112 -2.32 -16.03 -4.02
CA SER A 112 -2.34 -14.58 -3.92
C SER A 112 -2.24 -13.91 -5.30
N ASN A 113 -2.53 -12.61 -5.35
CA ASN A 113 -1.98 -11.75 -6.42
C ASN A 113 -0.45 -11.80 -6.40
N VAL A 114 0.15 -11.32 -7.49
CA VAL A 114 1.60 -11.32 -7.64
C VAL A 114 2.25 -10.37 -6.62
N VAL A 115 3.33 -10.83 -6.00
CA VAL A 115 4.18 -10.06 -5.08
C VAL A 115 5.63 -10.07 -5.59
N GLU A 116 6.40 -9.03 -5.28
CA GLU A 116 7.80 -8.94 -5.66
C GLU A 116 8.69 -9.12 -4.43
N VAL A 117 9.66 -10.03 -4.50
CA VAL A 117 10.72 -10.11 -3.50
C VAL A 117 11.87 -9.22 -3.97
N MET A 118 12.30 -8.30 -3.10
CA MET A 118 13.42 -7.41 -3.39
C MET A 118 14.56 -7.57 -2.38
N ALA A 119 15.77 -7.27 -2.81
CA ALA A 119 16.89 -7.07 -1.89
C ALA A 119 16.66 -5.79 -1.07
N THR A 120 17.06 -5.80 0.22
CA THR A 120 16.81 -4.69 1.15
C THR A 120 17.27 -3.33 0.60
N ALA A 121 18.48 -3.26 0.04
CA ALA A 121 19.02 -2.02 -0.51
C ALA A 121 18.21 -1.43 -1.68
N ASP A 122 17.59 -2.30 -2.50
CA ASP A 122 16.71 -1.85 -3.59
C ASP A 122 15.35 -1.41 -3.05
N ALA A 123 14.82 -2.18 -2.10
CA ALA A 123 13.53 -1.89 -1.48
C ALA A 123 13.55 -0.55 -0.72
N GLU A 124 14.64 -0.21 -0.05
CA GLU A 124 14.81 1.10 0.60
C GLU A 124 14.80 2.27 -0.39
N ARG A 125 15.16 2.04 -1.66
CA ARG A 125 15.15 3.09 -2.69
C ARG A 125 13.78 3.23 -3.36
N TYR A 126 13.14 2.11 -3.69
CA TYR A 126 11.96 2.08 -4.57
C TYR A 126 10.65 1.65 -3.90
N SER A 127 10.63 1.53 -2.57
CA SER A 127 9.43 1.15 -1.82
C SER A 127 9.39 1.77 -0.44
N ARG A 128 8.19 1.88 0.14
CA ARG A 128 8.01 2.32 1.53
C ARG A 128 7.03 1.41 2.25
N VAL A 129 7.18 1.29 3.56
CA VAL A 129 6.19 0.63 4.42
C VAL A 129 5.04 1.59 4.64
N PHE A 130 3.85 1.19 4.23
CA PHE A 130 2.59 1.86 4.51
C PHE A 130 1.89 1.10 5.62
N SER A 131 1.54 1.78 6.71
CA SER A 131 0.74 1.22 7.79
C SER A 131 -0.51 2.07 7.99
N PHE A 132 -1.68 1.43 7.99
CA PHE A 132 -2.94 2.14 7.98
C PHE A 132 -4.02 1.46 8.79
N LYS A 133 -4.95 2.28 9.29
CA LYS A 133 -6.12 1.88 10.08
C LYS A 133 -7.21 2.94 9.93
N SER A 134 -8.46 2.51 9.98
CA SER A 134 -9.59 3.42 10.24
C SER A 134 -10.33 2.95 11.50
N PRO A 135 -10.77 3.83 12.41
CA PRO A 135 -11.75 3.50 13.44
C PRO A 135 -13.12 3.10 12.88
N ASN A 136 -13.45 3.47 11.63
CA ASN A 136 -14.75 3.22 11.02
C ASN A 136 -14.72 1.98 10.11
N LYS A 137 -15.90 1.43 9.83
CA LYS A 137 -16.04 0.45 8.77
C LYS A 137 -15.78 1.15 7.44
N LEU A 138 -14.81 0.65 6.67
CA LEU A 138 -14.53 1.11 5.31
C LEU A 138 -14.75 -0.07 4.36
N LEU A 139 -15.71 0.07 3.43
CA LEU A 139 -16.12 -1.00 2.52
C LEU A 139 -16.34 -2.33 3.27
N ASP A 140 -15.56 -3.36 2.93
CA ASP A 140 -15.62 -4.72 3.47
C ASP A 140 -14.68 -4.96 4.67
N PHE A 141 -14.10 -3.89 5.22
CA PHE A 141 -13.19 -3.92 6.36
C PHE A 141 -13.90 -3.55 7.66
N TYR A 142 -13.93 -4.49 8.60
CA TYR A 142 -14.56 -4.35 9.91
C TYR A 142 -13.55 -3.94 10.98
N TRP A 143 -12.85 -2.82 10.73
CA TRP A 143 -11.82 -2.29 11.63
C TRP A 143 -12.23 -2.09 13.10
N PRO A 144 -13.47 -1.67 13.44
CA PRO A 144 -13.87 -1.47 14.84
C PRO A 144 -13.76 -2.73 15.71
N TYR A 145 -13.73 -3.91 15.09
CA TYR A 145 -13.72 -5.20 15.78
C TYR A 145 -12.32 -5.81 15.87
N LEU A 146 -11.32 -5.17 15.26
CA LEU A 146 -9.93 -5.60 15.34
C LEU A 146 -9.30 -5.09 16.65
N PRO A 147 -8.21 -5.71 17.13
CA PRO A 147 -7.45 -5.20 18.27
C PRO A 147 -7.11 -3.72 18.11
N VAL A 148 -7.11 -2.98 19.22
CA VAL A 148 -6.92 -1.52 19.21
C VAL A 148 -5.59 -1.11 18.57
N ASP A 149 -4.56 -1.91 18.72
CA ASP A 149 -3.21 -1.72 18.18
C ASP A 149 -3.02 -2.29 16.77
N TYR A 150 -4.00 -3.01 16.22
CA TYR A 150 -3.88 -3.61 14.91
C TYR A 150 -3.92 -2.55 13.79
N ARG A 151 -2.97 -2.67 12.86
CA ARG A 151 -2.92 -1.93 11.59
C ARG A 151 -2.62 -2.90 10.46
N GLN A 152 -3.16 -2.66 9.28
CA GLN A 152 -2.60 -3.29 8.09
C GLN A 152 -1.27 -2.62 7.76
N ALA A 153 -0.29 -3.41 7.35
CA ALA A 153 1.05 -2.93 7.06
C ALA A 153 1.66 -3.71 5.90
N PHE A 154 1.94 -3.00 4.81
CA PHE A 154 2.56 -3.55 3.61
C PHE A 154 3.67 -2.63 3.13
N ARG A 155 4.73 -3.21 2.56
CA ARG A 155 5.70 -2.44 1.79
C ARG A 155 5.23 -2.35 0.34
N LEU A 156 5.06 -1.13 -0.16
CA LEU A 156 4.53 -0.87 -1.50
C LEU A 156 5.62 -0.23 -2.37
N LYS A 157 5.71 -0.64 -3.63
CA LYS A 157 6.55 0.03 -4.64
C LYS A 157 6.03 1.44 -4.88
N CYS A 158 6.86 2.43 -4.65
CA CYS A 158 6.50 3.82 -4.87
C CYS A 158 7.75 4.68 -5.00
N ASN A 159 7.62 5.76 -5.78
CA ASN A 159 8.59 6.84 -5.83
C ASN A 159 8.05 8.02 -5.05
N LEU A 160 8.70 8.38 -3.94
CA LEU A 160 8.46 9.66 -3.30
C LEU A 160 9.23 10.74 -4.06
N THR A 161 8.52 11.76 -4.50
CA THR A 161 9.14 13.01 -4.93
C THR A 161 9.57 13.80 -3.69
N ASP A 162 10.64 14.60 -3.83
CA ASP A 162 11.14 15.46 -2.76
C ASP A 162 10.04 16.35 -2.18
N GLN A 163 10.18 16.67 -0.89
CA GLN A 163 9.21 17.47 -0.15
C GLN A 163 9.01 18.82 -0.84
N GLN A 164 7.76 19.19 -1.08
CA GLN A 164 7.40 20.48 -1.68
C GLN A 164 6.77 21.40 -0.63
N PRO A 165 7.23 22.66 -0.53
CA PRO A 165 6.60 23.63 0.37
C PRO A 165 5.27 24.10 -0.22
N GLU A 166 4.25 24.18 0.62
CA GLU A 166 2.97 24.83 0.36
C GLU A 166 2.76 25.96 1.37
N HIS A 167 2.21 27.07 0.91
CA HIS A 167 1.92 28.23 1.76
C HIS A 167 0.42 28.49 1.75
N ASP A 168 -0.26 28.11 2.83
CA ASP A 168 -1.61 28.60 3.07
C ASP A 168 -1.53 30.04 3.59
N LYS A 169 -2.13 30.97 2.85
CA LYS A 169 -2.12 32.40 3.18
C LYS A 169 -3.52 32.84 3.57
N GLU A 170 -3.70 33.25 4.81
CA GLU A 170 -4.85 34.07 5.19
C GLU A 170 -4.62 35.48 4.69
N VAL A 171 -5.56 36.03 3.92
CA VAL A 171 -5.44 37.37 3.34
C VAL A 171 -6.55 38.26 3.90
N TYR A 172 -6.20 39.47 4.33
CA TYR A 172 -7.16 40.48 4.77
C TYR A 172 -7.11 41.69 3.85
N ARG A 173 -8.21 42.45 3.81
CA ARG A 173 -8.28 43.71 3.07
C ARG A 173 -8.06 44.87 4.02
N GLU A 174 -6.99 45.63 3.79
CA GLU A 174 -6.62 46.79 4.60
C GLU A 174 -7.66 47.92 4.38
N ALA A 175 -8.31 48.37 5.46
CA ALA A 175 -9.43 49.31 5.38
C ALA A 175 -9.05 50.70 4.85
N THR A 176 -7.83 51.16 5.15
CA THR A 176 -7.31 52.50 4.79
C THR A 176 -6.80 52.58 3.35
N THR A 177 -6.20 51.51 2.82
CA THR A 177 -5.57 51.52 1.49
C THR A 177 -6.36 50.71 0.46
N GLY A 178 -7.33 49.91 0.90
CA GLY A 178 -8.11 48.99 0.07
C GLY A 178 -7.33 47.79 -0.46
N ARG A 179 -6.02 47.66 -0.14
CA ARG A 179 -5.13 46.62 -0.65
C ARG A 179 -5.26 45.32 0.15
N THR A 180 -5.18 44.18 -0.54
CA THR A 180 -5.16 42.86 0.10
C THR A 180 -3.75 42.57 0.61
N ARG A 181 -3.61 42.21 1.89
CA ARG A 181 -2.34 41.86 2.54
C ARG A 181 -2.42 40.50 3.21
N ASN A 182 -1.31 39.79 3.25
CA ASN A 182 -1.22 38.51 3.97
C ASN A 182 -1.26 38.78 5.49
N PHE A 183 -2.16 38.11 6.19
CA PHE A 183 -2.31 38.17 7.64
C PHE A 183 -1.42 37.11 8.32
N LYS A 184 -1.56 35.85 7.88
CA LYS A 184 -0.79 34.70 8.35
C LYS A 184 -0.40 33.82 7.18
N SER A 185 0.78 33.20 7.28
CA SER A 185 1.25 32.18 6.35
C SER A 185 1.59 30.95 7.15
N PHE A 186 0.92 29.84 6.84
CA PHE A 186 1.21 28.54 7.43
C PHE A 186 1.98 27.71 6.39
N PRO A 187 3.32 27.62 6.49
CA PRO A 187 4.02 26.69 5.65
C PRO A 187 3.56 25.27 6.01
N ARG A 188 3.35 24.43 5.00
CA ARG A 188 3.14 23.00 5.13
C ARG A 188 4.05 22.31 4.13
N TRP A 189 4.57 21.13 4.48
CA TRP A 189 5.26 20.30 3.52
C TRP A 189 4.34 19.16 3.11
N PHE A 190 4.37 18.83 1.83
CA PHE A 190 3.70 17.66 1.32
C PHE A 190 4.67 16.83 0.48
N TYR A 191 4.40 15.53 0.45
CA TYR A 191 5.08 14.58 -0.41
C TYR A 191 4.14 14.21 -1.55
N LYS A 192 4.69 14.10 -2.75
CA LYS A 192 4.02 13.44 -3.86
C LYS A 192 4.50 12.00 -3.94
N ILE A 193 3.56 11.06 -3.98
CA ILE A 193 3.84 9.64 -4.06
C ILE A 193 3.35 9.16 -5.43
N ASN A 194 4.24 8.49 -6.16
CA ASN A 194 3.93 7.94 -7.47
C ASN A 194 4.01 6.42 -7.42
N PHE A 195 2.94 5.76 -7.82
CA PHE A 195 2.87 4.32 -8.03
C PHE A 195 2.86 4.06 -9.55
N LEU A 196 3.88 3.37 -10.03
CA LEU A 196 4.06 3.10 -11.46
C LEU A 196 3.51 1.73 -11.81
N GLU A 197 2.99 1.59 -13.03
CA GLU A 197 2.53 0.33 -13.62
C GLU A 197 1.60 -0.49 -12.71
N THR A 198 0.65 0.18 -12.08
CA THR A 198 -0.24 -0.44 -11.10
C THR A 198 -1.45 -1.05 -11.81
N GLU A 199 -1.79 -2.29 -11.46
CA GLU A 199 -3.04 -2.91 -11.92
C GLU A 199 -4.26 -2.16 -11.37
N PRO A 200 -5.38 -2.09 -12.13
CA PRO A 200 -6.59 -1.38 -11.69
C PRO A 200 -7.10 -1.79 -10.30
N ASP A 201 -6.89 -3.05 -9.98
CA ASP A 201 -7.34 -3.70 -8.77
C ASP A 201 -6.44 -3.33 -7.56
N ASN A 202 -5.15 -3.09 -7.80
CA ASN A 202 -4.25 -2.45 -6.83
C ASN A 202 -4.58 -0.95 -6.65
N CYS A 203 -5.03 -0.25 -7.69
CA CYS A 203 -5.49 1.14 -7.58
C CYS A 203 -6.71 1.26 -6.65
N ARG A 204 -7.61 0.26 -6.63
CA ARG A 204 -8.72 0.21 -5.67
C ARG A 204 -8.21 0.10 -4.24
N ALA A 205 -7.26 -0.81 -3.98
CA ALA A 205 -6.64 -0.94 -2.66
C ALA A 205 -5.93 0.35 -2.21
N LEU A 206 -5.24 1.04 -3.13
CA LEU A 206 -4.63 2.35 -2.87
C LEU A 206 -5.68 3.40 -2.48
N ALA A 207 -6.80 3.48 -3.20
CA ALA A 207 -7.87 4.42 -2.88
C ALA A 207 -8.42 4.19 -1.45
N VAL A 208 -8.66 2.93 -1.09
CA VAL A 208 -9.16 2.54 0.25
C VAL A 208 -8.15 2.85 1.35
N MET A 209 -6.86 2.63 1.09
CA MET A 209 -5.78 2.99 2.03
C MET A 209 -5.78 4.50 2.30
N LEU A 210 -5.99 5.32 1.28
CA LEU A 210 -5.99 6.79 1.40
C LEU A 210 -7.23 7.34 2.11
N GLU A 211 -8.32 6.57 2.18
CA GLU A 211 -9.52 6.91 2.97
C GLU A 211 -9.39 6.57 4.46
N CYS A 212 -8.30 5.90 4.88
CA CYS A 212 -8.08 5.57 6.28
C CYS A 212 -7.68 6.80 7.11
N ASP A 213 -8.27 6.92 8.31
CA ASP A 213 -8.03 8.06 9.21
C ASP A 213 -6.61 8.12 9.77
N GLU A 214 -5.95 6.96 9.90
CA GLU A 214 -4.58 6.86 10.37
C GLU A 214 -3.72 6.20 9.30
N LEU A 215 -2.83 6.98 8.70
CA LEU A 215 -1.87 6.53 7.69
C LEU A 215 -0.46 6.88 8.12
N TYR A 216 0.44 5.90 8.02
CA TYR A 216 1.85 6.02 8.31
C TYR A 216 2.67 5.58 7.11
N ILE A 217 3.67 6.36 6.74
CA ILE A 217 4.62 6.04 5.66
C ILE A 217 6.02 6.05 6.24
N ALA A 218 6.71 4.92 6.14
CA ALA A 218 8.03 4.70 6.75
C ALA A 218 8.07 5.10 8.24
N GLY A 219 7.00 4.78 8.98
CA GLY A 219 6.87 5.06 10.41
C GLY A 219 6.42 6.48 10.77
N LYS A 220 6.34 7.41 9.81
CA LYS A 220 5.85 8.78 10.05
C LYS A 220 4.37 8.89 9.76
N ARG A 221 3.62 9.57 10.64
CA ARG A 221 2.21 9.86 10.39
C ARG A 221 2.09 10.87 9.27
N VAL A 222 1.14 10.65 8.37
CA VAL A 222 0.82 11.57 7.27
C VAL A 222 -0.68 11.80 7.23
N SER A 223 -1.09 12.98 6.77
CA SER A 223 -2.50 13.27 6.49
C SER A 223 -2.74 13.43 4.99
N PHE A 224 -3.94 13.10 4.56
CA PHE A 224 -4.32 13.13 3.16
C PHE A 224 -4.42 14.57 2.64
N LYS A 225 -3.77 14.87 1.50
CA LYS A 225 -3.87 16.16 0.81
C LYS A 225 -4.78 16.07 -0.41
N SER A 226 -4.47 15.16 -1.34
CA SER A 226 -5.21 15.01 -2.60
C SER A 226 -5.43 13.55 -2.97
N GLY A 227 -6.58 13.30 -3.60
CA GLY A 227 -7.05 11.97 -4.00
C GLY A 227 -6.12 11.24 -4.97
N LEU A 228 -6.31 9.92 -5.04
CA LEU A 228 -5.60 9.09 -6.01
C LEU A 228 -5.97 9.57 -7.42
N LYS A 229 -5.01 10.18 -8.09
CA LYS A 229 -5.14 10.59 -9.48
C LYS A 229 -4.55 9.51 -10.37
N LEU A 230 -5.37 9.00 -11.29
CA LEU A 230 -4.95 8.03 -12.28
C LEU A 230 -4.41 8.76 -13.51
N ASN A 231 -3.12 8.61 -13.77
CA ASN A 231 -2.46 9.10 -14.97
C ASN A 231 -2.58 8.01 -16.04
N THR A 232 -3.76 7.91 -16.67
CA THR A 232 -4.05 6.89 -17.69
C THR A 232 -3.47 7.26 -19.06
N SER A 233 -2.77 6.33 -19.68
CA SER A 233 -2.71 6.23 -21.15
C SER A 233 -3.85 5.30 -21.59
N LEU A 234 -4.59 5.67 -22.64
CA LEU A 234 -5.77 4.93 -23.14
C LEU A 234 -5.46 3.54 -23.72
N THR A 235 -4.21 3.09 -23.69
CA THR A 235 -3.71 1.94 -24.45
C THR A 235 -3.10 0.81 -23.59
N THR A 236 -2.98 0.99 -22.27
CA THR A 236 -2.26 0.03 -21.40
C THR A 236 -3.16 -0.56 -20.32
N THR A 237 -2.98 -1.85 -20.02
CA THR A 237 -3.63 -2.56 -18.90
C THR A 237 -3.18 -2.01 -17.54
N TYR A 238 -1.98 -1.42 -17.48
CA TYR A 238 -1.39 -0.84 -16.28
C TYR A 238 -1.58 0.68 -16.25
N VAL A 239 -1.73 1.21 -15.03
CA VAL A 239 -2.01 2.62 -14.78
C VAL A 239 -0.96 3.19 -13.83
N ASN A 240 -0.41 4.36 -14.19
CA ASN A 240 0.37 5.13 -13.25
C ASN A 240 -0.58 5.93 -12.37
N SER A 241 -0.35 5.94 -11.07
CA SER A 241 -1.18 6.69 -10.14
C SER A 241 -0.32 7.56 -9.22
N GLU A 242 -0.86 8.70 -8.84
CA GLU A 242 -0.21 9.65 -7.95
C GLU A 242 -1.17 10.07 -6.84
N CYS A 243 -0.63 10.35 -5.66
CA CYS A 243 -1.35 11.02 -4.59
C CYS A 243 -0.41 11.96 -3.84
N GLU A 244 -0.98 12.85 -3.04
CA GLU A 244 -0.21 13.77 -2.20
C GLU A 244 -0.65 13.63 -0.75
N VAL A 245 0.33 13.70 0.15
CA VAL A 245 0.11 13.62 1.60
C VAL A 245 0.91 14.71 2.32
N TYR A 246 0.33 15.27 3.35
CA TYR A 246 0.99 16.23 4.24
C TYR A 246 1.91 15.51 5.24
N ASP A 247 3.00 16.18 5.60
CA ASP A 247 3.83 15.81 6.74
C ASP A 247 3.23 16.41 8.02
N ASP A 248 2.64 15.56 8.87
CA ASP A 248 1.99 16.03 10.10
C ASP A 248 3.01 16.60 11.10
N ASP A 249 4.25 16.08 11.12
CA ASP A 249 5.29 16.52 12.06
C ASP A 249 5.68 17.99 11.84
N PHE A 250 5.56 18.50 10.62
CA PHE A 250 5.85 19.90 10.32
C PHE A 250 4.75 20.86 10.80
N THR A 251 3.49 20.42 10.75
CA THR A 251 2.35 21.30 11.09
C THR A 251 2.25 21.63 12.58
N ALA A 252 2.84 20.79 13.45
CA ALA A 252 2.81 20.98 14.90
C ALA A 252 3.69 22.15 15.41
N LEU A 253 4.60 22.68 14.58
CA LEU A 253 5.65 23.64 15.00
C LEU A 253 5.31 25.13 14.81
N ASN A 254 4.14 25.50 14.27
CA ASN A 254 3.80 26.90 13.95
C ASN A 254 2.55 27.43 14.67
N TYR A 255 2.41 27.15 15.96
CA TYR A 255 1.55 27.96 16.85
C TYR A 255 2.45 28.86 17.71
N CYS A 256 2.73 30.07 17.21
CA CYS A 256 3.26 31.19 17.98
C CYS A 256 2.22 32.30 18.02
#